data_AF-A0A521IEP0-F1
#
_entry.id   AF-A0A521IEP0-F1
#
_cell.length_a   1.000
_cell.length_b   1.000
_cell.length_c   1.000
_cell.angle_alpha   90.00
_cell.angle_beta   90.00
_cell.angle_gamma   90.00
#
_symmetry.space_group_name_H-M   'P 1'
#
loop_
_entity.id
_entity.type
_entity.pdbx_description
1 polymer ?
#
loop_
_entity_poly.entity_id
_entity_poly.type
_entity_poly.pdbx_seq_one_letter_code
_entity_poly.pdbx_strand_id
1 'polypeptide(L)'
;MALDFGLLGELKKSHPAWRLFMADNAPMVASFLDREFREHNVRAIAETELVLHLDDYLHALGRGEAVDPFPKDAAAYLADWTHESRGWLRKFYPEGSDVPHYDLTPEAEKALSWMEQLSGKRFLGTEGRLSICIDLLRQIVHGREENRELRLRELKNRKRAIEDEIARLRAGEFSGLSDRELRERFVRFSETARELLGDFRAVEQNFIDLDRSIREEIA
;
A
#
# COMPACT_ATOMS: atom_id res chain seq x y z
N MET A 1 -27.39 4.68 1.94
CA MET A 1 -27.49 6.10 1.52
C MET A 1 -26.49 6.28 0.39
N ALA A 2 -26.97 6.55 -0.82
CA ALA A 2 -26.11 6.66 -2.00
C ALA A 2 -25.32 7.99 -1.95
N LEU A 3 -24.16 8.02 -2.62
CA LEU A 3 -23.33 9.22 -2.78
C LEU A 3 -24.19 10.41 -3.23
N ASP A 4 -24.47 11.35 -2.34
CA ASP A 4 -25.20 12.57 -2.65
C ASP A 4 -24.26 13.76 -2.90
N PHE A 5 -24.81 14.81 -3.52
CA PHE A 5 -24.03 15.98 -3.93
C PHE A 5 -23.36 16.70 -2.74
N GLY A 6 -24.02 16.78 -1.58
CA GLY A 6 -23.48 17.45 -0.40
C GLY A 6 -22.28 16.70 0.16
N LEU A 7 -22.42 15.37 0.32
CA LEU A 7 -21.33 14.50 0.76
C LEU A 7 -20.12 14.58 -0.19
N LEU A 8 -20.34 14.49 -1.50
CA LEU A 8 -19.26 14.59 -2.49
C LEU A 8 -18.62 15.98 -2.48
N GLY A 9 -19.40 17.04 -2.26
CA GLY A 9 -18.90 18.40 -2.12
C GLY A 9 -17.96 18.57 -0.93
N GLU A 10 -18.30 17.96 0.21
CA GLU A 10 -17.45 17.98 1.41
C GLU A 10 -16.20 17.11 1.24
N LEU A 11 -16.34 15.88 0.71
CA LEU A 11 -15.21 14.99 0.43
C LEU A 11 -14.21 15.64 -0.55
N LYS A 12 -14.70 16.32 -1.59
CA LYS A 12 -13.83 17.06 -2.52
C LYS A 12 -12.99 18.13 -1.81
N LYS A 13 -13.54 18.78 -0.78
CA LYS A 13 -12.85 19.82 -0.03
C LYS A 13 -11.92 19.27 1.04
N SER A 14 -12.25 18.15 1.68
CA SER A 14 -11.57 17.68 2.89
C SER A 14 -10.70 16.44 2.68
N HIS A 15 -11.06 15.55 1.76
CA HIS A 15 -10.43 14.24 1.64
C HIS A 15 -9.06 14.33 0.94
N PRO A 16 -7.95 13.95 1.62
CA PRO A 16 -6.58 14.06 1.07
C PRO A 16 -6.40 13.42 -0.31
N ALA A 17 -6.97 12.24 -0.52
CA ALA A 17 -6.92 11.55 -1.83
C ALA A 17 -7.51 12.40 -2.97
N TRP A 18 -8.65 13.07 -2.73
CA TRP A 18 -9.28 13.91 -3.75
C TRP A 18 -8.50 15.19 -3.97
N ARG A 19 -7.95 15.76 -2.90
CA ARG A 19 -7.04 16.90 -3.00
C ARG A 19 -5.78 16.57 -3.81
N LEU A 20 -5.25 15.35 -3.71
CA LEU A 20 -4.13 14.91 -4.54
C LEU A 20 -4.51 14.88 -6.02
N PHE A 21 -5.69 14.37 -6.37
CA PHE A 21 -6.16 14.36 -7.76
C PHE A 21 -6.35 15.76 -8.35
N MET A 22 -6.68 16.75 -7.52
CA MET A 22 -6.92 18.13 -7.96
C MET A 22 -5.69 19.04 -7.84
N ALA A 23 -4.57 18.54 -7.33
CA ALA A 23 -3.38 19.37 -7.16
C ALA A 23 -2.82 19.78 -8.52
N ASP A 24 -2.38 21.03 -8.65
CA ASP A 24 -1.83 21.55 -9.91
C ASP A 24 -0.63 20.71 -10.40
N ASN A 25 0.19 20.24 -9.46
CA ASN A 25 1.36 19.41 -9.72
C ASN A 25 1.10 17.92 -9.44
N ALA A 26 -0.16 17.46 -9.49
CA ALA A 26 -0.53 16.08 -9.18
C ALA A 26 0.35 15.02 -9.88
N PRO A 27 0.71 15.15 -11.18
CA PRO A 27 1.58 14.18 -11.82
C PRO A 27 2.97 14.10 -11.19
N MET A 28 3.59 15.24 -10.88
CA MET A 28 4.90 15.32 -10.23
C MET A 28 4.86 14.68 -8.84
N VAL A 29 3.86 15.07 -8.03
CA VAL A 29 3.72 14.54 -6.66
C VAL A 29 3.47 13.04 -6.70
N ALA A 30 2.51 12.60 -7.51
CA ALA A 30 2.11 11.20 -7.54
C ALA A 30 3.23 10.28 -8.01
N SER A 31 3.94 10.66 -9.08
CA SER A 31 5.04 9.84 -9.61
C SER A 31 6.28 9.83 -8.70
N PHE A 32 6.58 10.92 -8.01
CA PHE A 32 7.62 10.93 -6.98
C PHE A 32 7.26 10.01 -5.80
N LEU A 33 6.05 10.16 -5.25
CA LEU A 33 5.60 9.37 -4.10
C LEU A 33 5.48 7.87 -4.42
N ASP A 34 5.01 7.52 -5.61
CA ASP A 34 4.93 6.12 -6.05
C ASP A 34 6.33 5.50 -6.16
N ARG A 35 7.28 6.20 -6.79
CA ARG A 35 8.68 5.78 -6.86
C ARG A 35 9.28 5.58 -5.48
N GLU A 36 9.25 6.58 -4.61
CA GLU A 36 10.00 6.54 -3.34
C GLU A 36 9.44 5.51 -2.35
N PHE A 37 8.11 5.41 -2.23
CA PHE A 37 7.51 4.57 -1.19
C PHE A 37 7.02 3.22 -1.70
N ARG A 38 6.52 3.12 -2.94
CA ARG A 38 5.89 1.88 -3.45
C ARG A 38 6.83 1.04 -4.29
N GLU A 39 7.55 1.63 -5.24
CA GLU A 39 8.51 0.88 -6.06
C GLU A 39 9.64 0.29 -5.19
N HIS A 40 10.18 1.09 -4.26
CA HIS A 40 11.19 0.63 -3.30
C HIS A 40 10.60 -0.11 -2.09
N ASN A 41 9.28 -0.05 -1.90
CA ASN A 41 8.55 -0.68 -0.78
C ASN A 41 9.14 -0.31 0.59
N VAL A 42 9.30 1.00 0.82
CA VAL A 42 9.86 1.59 2.05
C VAL A 42 8.75 2.31 2.81
N ARG A 43 8.71 2.14 4.14
CA ARG A 43 7.68 2.74 5.03
C ARG A 43 8.20 3.91 5.87
N ALA A 44 9.49 4.18 5.83
CA ALA A 44 10.10 5.26 6.59
C ALA A 44 11.34 5.72 5.84
N ILE A 45 11.30 6.95 5.33
CA ILE A 45 12.44 7.57 4.65
C ILE A 45 12.87 8.77 5.49
N ALA A 46 14.15 8.88 5.79
CA ALA A 46 14.67 10.02 6.55
C ALA A 46 14.48 11.33 5.77
N GLU A 47 14.21 12.43 6.48
CA GLU A 47 13.97 13.74 5.85
C GLU A 47 15.10 14.16 4.92
N THR A 48 16.34 14.03 5.36
CA THR A 48 17.52 14.44 4.57
C THR A 48 17.62 13.66 3.27
N GLU A 49 17.30 12.37 3.29
CA GLU A 49 17.28 11.50 2.11
C GLU A 49 16.14 11.87 1.18
N LEU A 50 14.92 12.02 1.70
CA LEU A 50 13.74 12.32 0.89
C LEU A 50 13.82 13.71 0.25
N VAL A 51 14.37 14.70 0.97
CA VAL A 51 14.63 16.05 0.43
C VAL A 51 15.61 15.98 -0.74
N LEU A 52 16.71 15.24 -0.59
CA LEU A 52 17.70 15.08 -1.65
C LEU A 52 17.09 14.39 -2.89
N HIS A 53 16.35 13.31 -2.69
CA HIS A 53 15.71 12.59 -3.79
C HIS A 53 14.69 13.47 -4.53
N LEU A 54 13.92 14.28 -3.80
CA LEU A 54 12.97 15.20 -4.42
C LEU A 54 13.69 16.32 -5.18
N ASP A 55 14.76 16.88 -4.64
CA ASP A 55 15.55 17.92 -5.30
C ASP A 55 16.11 17.42 -6.65
N ASP A 56 16.74 16.24 -6.65
CA ASP A 56 17.22 15.58 -7.87
C ASP A 56 16.09 15.30 -8.86
N TYR A 57 14.92 14.92 -8.35
CA TYR A 57 13.74 14.64 -9.17
C TYR A 57 13.15 15.88 -9.83
N LEU A 58 13.00 16.98 -9.09
CA LEU A 58 12.55 18.27 -9.61
C LEU A 58 13.53 18.82 -10.63
N HIS A 59 14.83 18.78 -10.34
CA HIS A 59 15.87 19.14 -11.29
C HIS A 59 15.79 18.30 -12.57
N ALA A 60 15.55 16.99 -12.46
CA ALA A 60 15.41 16.14 -13.63
C ALA A 60 14.20 16.51 -14.50
N LEU A 61 13.06 16.86 -13.89
CA LEU A 61 11.84 17.27 -14.60
C LEU A 61 11.95 18.66 -15.25
N GLY A 62 12.66 19.59 -14.60
CA GLY A 62 12.88 20.95 -15.14
C GLY A 62 13.90 21.03 -16.28
N ARG A 63 14.60 19.93 -16.61
CA ARG A 63 15.61 19.92 -17.69
C ARG A 63 14.97 20.19 -19.05
N GLY A 64 15.35 21.32 -19.66
CA GLY A 64 14.92 21.71 -21.00
C GLY A 64 13.74 22.69 -21.03
N GLU A 65 13.21 23.06 -19.87
CA GLU A 65 12.18 24.09 -19.75
C GLU A 65 12.80 25.50 -19.66
N ALA A 66 12.12 26.49 -20.24
CA ALA A 66 12.60 27.88 -20.23
C ALA A 66 12.34 28.59 -18.89
N VAL A 67 11.35 28.13 -18.13
CA VAL A 67 10.97 28.59 -16.80
C VAL A 67 10.82 27.37 -15.93
N ASP A 68 11.35 27.42 -14.71
CA ASP A 68 11.21 26.32 -13.76
C ASP A 68 9.72 26.07 -13.43
N PRO A 69 9.16 24.90 -13.80
CA PRO A 69 7.76 24.57 -13.49
C PRO A 69 7.53 24.33 -11.99
N PHE A 70 8.58 24.16 -11.19
CA PHE A 70 8.51 23.80 -9.77
C PHE A 70 9.33 24.77 -8.90
N PRO A 71 8.83 26.00 -8.66
CA PRO A 71 9.63 27.08 -8.08
C PRO A 71 9.91 26.95 -6.57
N LYS A 72 9.39 25.91 -5.89
CA LYS A 72 9.65 25.70 -4.46
C LYS A 72 10.81 24.73 -4.30
N ASP A 73 11.58 24.91 -3.23
CA ASP A 73 12.54 23.89 -2.83
C ASP A 73 11.86 22.59 -2.39
N ALA A 74 12.62 21.50 -2.42
CA ALA A 74 12.13 20.17 -2.05
C ALA A 74 11.57 20.11 -0.63
N ALA A 75 12.23 20.75 0.34
CA ALA A 75 11.78 20.76 1.73
C ALA A 75 10.42 21.46 1.91
N ALA A 76 10.18 22.56 1.19
CA ALA A 76 8.92 23.27 1.17
C ALA A 76 7.80 22.45 0.53
N TYR A 77 8.09 21.71 -0.53
CA TYR A 77 7.13 20.75 -1.09
C TYR A 77 6.77 19.64 -0.09
N LEU A 78 7.75 19.02 0.56
CA LEU A 78 7.48 17.98 1.57
C LEU A 78 6.71 18.53 2.77
N ALA A 79 7.03 19.74 3.23
CA ALA A 79 6.29 20.43 4.28
C ALA A 79 4.82 20.62 3.88
N ASP A 80 4.55 21.11 2.66
CA ASP A 80 3.20 21.25 2.12
C ASP A 80 2.45 19.91 2.10
N TRP A 81 3.12 18.83 1.72
CA TRP A 81 2.49 17.50 1.58
C TRP A 81 2.15 16.88 2.94
N THR A 82 2.85 17.29 4.00
CA THR A 82 2.52 16.91 5.39
C THR A 82 1.49 17.79 6.05
N HIS A 83 1.25 19.00 5.53
CA HIS A 83 0.28 19.92 6.10
C HIS A 83 -1.13 19.33 6.04
N GLU A 84 -1.97 19.58 7.05
CA GLU A 84 -3.34 19.04 7.15
C GLU A 84 -4.24 19.39 5.96
N SER A 85 -3.94 20.51 5.29
CA SER A 85 -4.62 20.90 4.06
C SER A 85 -4.34 19.97 2.88
N ARG A 86 -3.29 19.15 2.93
CA ARG A 86 -2.97 18.13 1.92
C ARG A 86 -3.03 16.73 2.52
N GLY A 87 -2.26 16.46 3.57
CA GLY A 87 -2.27 15.20 4.31
C GLY A 87 -1.83 14.00 3.48
N TRP A 88 -0.85 14.17 2.59
CA TRP A 88 -0.36 13.10 1.72
C TRP A 88 0.82 12.33 2.33
N LEU A 89 1.62 13.02 3.13
CA LEU A 89 2.71 12.44 3.90
C LEU A 89 2.46 12.64 5.39
N ARG A 90 3.01 11.74 6.19
CA ARG A 90 3.13 11.89 7.63
C ARG A 90 4.60 12.04 8.00
N LYS A 91 4.93 13.08 8.76
CA LYS A 91 6.24 13.25 9.39
C LYS A 91 6.20 12.70 10.82
N PHE A 92 7.17 11.87 11.20
CA PHE A 92 7.25 11.27 12.53
C PHE A 92 8.72 11.01 12.93
N TYR A 93 8.95 10.71 14.21
CA TYR A 93 10.27 10.35 14.73
C TYR A 93 10.24 8.88 15.13
N PRO A 94 11.03 8.00 14.48
CA PRO A 94 11.18 6.61 14.92
C PRO A 94 11.74 6.54 16.34
N GLU A 95 11.42 5.47 17.04
CA GLU A 95 11.92 5.25 18.40
C GLU A 95 13.46 5.21 18.41
N GLY A 96 14.07 6.03 19.28
CA GLY A 96 15.53 6.12 19.40
C GLY A 96 16.23 6.93 18.30
N SER A 97 15.48 7.67 17.46
CA SER A 97 16.03 8.54 16.41
C SER A 97 15.55 9.99 16.57
N ASP A 98 16.49 10.94 16.60
CA ASP A 98 16.20 12.38 16.53
C ASP A 98 16.04 12.88 15.08
N VAL A 99 16.14 11.98 14.10
CA VAL A 99 15.96 12.29 12.68
C VAL A 99 14.51 12.07 12.29
N PRO A 100 13.83 13.09 11.74
CA PRO A 100 12.47 12.93 11.26
C PRO A 100 12.41 12.02 10.03
N HIS A 101 11.38 11.19 9.98
CA HIS A 101 11.07 10.29 8.88
C HIS A 101 9.69 10.60 8.30
N TYR A 102 9.51 10.21 7.04
CA TYR A 102 8.29 10.39 6.28
C TYR A 102 7.72 9.03 5.90
N ASP A 103 6.39 8.94 5.87
CA ASP A 103 5.63 7.81 5.32
C ASP A 103 4.39 8.32 4.55
N LEU A 104 3.88 7.50 3.65
CA LEU A 104 2.63 7.76 2.94
C LEU A 104 1.43 7.62 3.88
N THR A 105 0.50 8.58 3.81
CA THR A 105 -0.78 8.42 4.48
C THR A 105 -1.64 7.35 3.76
N PRO A 106 -2.57 6.68 4.46
CA PRO A 106 -3.50 5.75 3.84
C PRO A 106 -4.31 6.36 2.69
N GLU A 107 -4.63 7.65 2.78
CA GLU A 107 -5.39 8.38 1.77
C GLU A 107 -4.57 8.66 0.51
N ALA A 108 -3.29 9.02 0.66
CA ALA A 108 -2.38 9.13 -0.48
C ALA A 108 -2.17 7.77 -1.16
N GLU A 109 -2.05 6.70 -0.38
CA GLU A 109 -2.00 5.33 -0.92
C GLU A 109 -3.26 5.02 -1.74
N LYS A 110 -4.46 5.31 -1.23
CA LYS A 110 -5.69 5.09 -2.00
C LYS A 110 -5.67 5.86 -3.32
N ALA A 111 -5.19 7.10 -3.32
CA ALA A 111 -5.10 7.92 -4.52
C ALA A 111 -4.13 7.32 -5.56
N LEU A 112 -2.92 6.98 -5.16
CA LEU A 112 -1.90 6.41 -6.03
C LEU A 112 -2.34 5.05 -6.60
N SER A 113 -2.98 4.19 -5.78
CA SER A 113 -3.52 2.90 -6.24
C SER A 113 -4.59 3.07 -7.32
N TRP A 114 -5.42 4.11 -7.20
CA TRP A 114 -6.41 4.42 -8.22
C TRP A 114 -5.75 4.95 -9.51
N MET A 115 -4.72 5.80 -9.41
CA MET A 115 -3.95 6.25 -10.59
C MET A 115 -3.24 5.09 -11.30
N GLU A 116 -2.68 4.13 -10.56
CA GLU A 116 -2.09 2.91 -11.12
C GLU A 116 -3.13 2.14 -11.96
N GLN A 117 -4.35 1.98 -11.45
CA GLN A 117 -5.43 1.30 -12.17
C GLN A 117 -5.78 2.00 -13.48
N LEU A 118 -5.73 3.34 -13.53
CA LEU A 118 -5.95 4.10 -14.77
C LEU A 118 -4.85 3.85 -15.81
N SER A 119 -3.63 3.53 -15.38
CA SER A 119 -2.47 3.36 -16.28
C SER A 119 -2.49 2.05 -17.08
N GLY A 120 -3.29 1.06 -16.66
CA GLY A 120 -3.39 -0.25 -17.31
C GLY A 120 -2.13 -1.13 -17.24
N LYS A 121 -1.01 -0.64 -16.69
CA LYS A 121 0.25 -1.38 -16.51
C LYS A 121 0.23 -2.08 -15.16
N ARG A 122 0.13 -3.41 -15.14
CA ARG A 122 0.26 -4.19 -13.90
C ARG A 122 1.74 -4.44 -13.61
N PHE A 123 2.20 -3.92 -12.48
CA PHE A 123 3.54 -4.17 -11.95
C PHE A 123 3.65 -5.64 -11.52
N LEU A 124 4.44 -6.42 -12.25
CA LEU A 124 4.73 -7.84 -11.98
C LEU A 124 6.03 -7.91 -11.15
N GLY A 125 5.93 -7.85 -9.82
CA GLY A 125 7.13 -7.87 -8.95
C GLY A 125 7.00 -8.59 -7.62
N THR A 126 5.84 -9.16 -7.30
CA THR A 126 5.46 -9.53 -5.92
C THR A 126 5.26 -11.03 -5.68
N GLU A 127 5.43 -11.88 -6.70
CA GLU A 127 5.05 -13.30 -6.61
C GLU A 127 5.77 -14.07 -5.49
N GLY A 128 7.03 -13.75 -5.17
CA GLY A 128 7.77 -14.42 -4.09
C GLY A 128 7.42 -13.91 -2.68
N ARG A 129 7.10 -12.63 -2.54
CA ARG A 129 7.01 -11.98 -1.20
C ARG A 129 5.70 -12.28 -0.49
N LEU A 130 4.60 -12.40 -1.24
CA LEU A 130 3.28 -12.66 -0.66
C LEU A 130 3.10 -14.11 -0.20
N SER A 131 3.71 -15.07 -0.91
CA SER A 131 3.74 -16.46 -0.44
C SER A 131 4.45 -16.59 0.90
N ILE A 132 5.54 -15.85 1.09
CA ILE A 132 6.31 -15.83 2.35
C ILE A 132 5.47 -15.23 3.49
N CYS A 133 4.75 -14.12 3.25
CA CYS A 133 3.88 -13.53 4.27
C CYS A 133 2.73 -14.46 4.69
N ILE A 134 2.08 -15.15 3.74
CA ILE A 134 1.00 -16.10 4.03
C ILE A 134 1.52 -17.30 4.82
N ASP A 135 2.70 -17.80 4.49
CA ASP A 135 3.30 -18.92 5.19
C ASP A 135 3.76 -18.54 6.61
N LEU A 136 4.33 -17.34 6.79
CA LEU A 136 4.66 -16.81 8.13
C LEU A 136 3.41 -16.61 9.00
N LEU A 137 2.33 -16.06 8.44
CA LEU A 137 1.08 -15.87 9.19
C LEU A 137 0.47 -17.22 9.63
N ARG A 138 0.50 -18.23 8.75
CA ARG A 138 0.10 -19.60 9.10
C ARG A 138 0.99 -20.17 10.21
N GLN A 139 2.31 -19.99 10.14
CA GLN A 139 3.23 -20.45 11.17
C GLN A 139 2.95 -19.79 12.54
N ILE A 140 2.62 -18.50 12.55
CA ILE A 140 2.28 -17.75 13.77
C ILE A 140 0.94 -18.22 14.36
N VAL A 141 -0.11 -18.35 13.55
CA VAL A 141 -1.44 -18.80 14.00
C VAL A 141 -1.42 -20.26 14.48
N HIS A 142 -0.55 -21.09 13.92
CA HIS A 142 -0.40 -22.49 14.32
C HIS A 142 0.71 -22.70 15.37
N GLY A 143 1.37 -21.63 15.83
CA GLY A 143 2.56 -21.64 16.68
C GLY A 143 2.32 -21.78 18.19
N ARG A 144 1.20 -22.39 18.63
CA ARG A 144 1.02 -22.81 20.03
C ARG A 144 0.54 -24.27 20.09
N GLU A 145 1.12 -25.05 21.00
CA GLU A 145 1.04 -26.51 21.14
C GLU A 145 -0.37 -27.13 21.35
N GLU A 146 -1.43 -26.32 21.48
CA GLU A 146 -2.76 -26.79 21.92
C GLU A 146 -3.62 -27.48 20.85
N ASN A 147 -3.12 -27.80 19.64
CA ASN A 147 -3.98 -28.42 18.62
C ASN A 147 -3.33 -29.46 17.72
N ARG A 148 -2.51 -30.35 18.29
CA ARG A 148 -1.89 -31.48 17.58
C ARG A 148 -2.90 -32.33 16.78
N GLU A 149 -4.10 -32.54 17.34
CA GLU A 149 -5.13 -33.34 16.66
C GLU A 149 -5.79 -32.60 15.50
N LEU A 150 -6.10 -31.32 15.66
CA LEU A 150 -6.64 -30.48 14.57
C LEU A 150 -5.63 -30.37 13.44
N ARG A 151 -4.35 -30.18 13.76
CA ARG A 151 -3.26 -30.14 12.77
C ARG A 151 -3.11 -31.48 12.04
N LEU A 152 -3.20 -32.60 12.75
CA LEU A 152 -3.15 -33.92 12.13
C LEU A 152 -4.36 -34.19 11.22
N ARG A 153 -5.57 -33.75 11.62
CA ARG A 153 -6.77 -33.87 10.77
C ARG A 153 -6.65 -33.02 9.51
N GLU A 154 -6.15 -31.79 9.65
CA GLU A 154 -5.91 -30.89 8.53
C GLU A 154 -4.88 -31.46 7.54
N LEU A 155 -3.75 -31.98 8.04
CA LEU A 155 -2.72 -32.63 7.22
C LEU A 155 -3.26 -33.89 6.53
N LYS A 156 -4.08 -34.69 7.21
CA LYS A 156 -4.73 -35.87 6.60
C LYS A 156 -5.71 -35.47 5.49
N ASN A 157 -6.51 -34.42 5.71
CA ASN A 157 -7.41 -33.90 4.69
C ASN A 157 -6.65 -33.35 3.48
N ARG A 158 -5.53 -32.65 3.71
CA ARG A 158 -4.67 -32.11 2.66
C ARG A 158 -3.97 -33.21 1.88
N LYS A 159 -3.49 -34.25 2.57
CA LYS A 159 -2.96 -35.47 1.96
C LYS A 159 -3.99 -36.12 1.04
N ARG A 160 -5.23 -36.33 1.53
CA ARG A 160 -6.30 -36.94 0.72
C ARG A 160 -6.63 -36.09 -0.51
N ALA A 161 -6.76 -34.77 -0.36
CA ALA A 161 -7.00 -33.88 -1.49
C ALA A 161 -5.89 -33.94 -2.55
N ILE A 162 -4.61 -34.01 -2.11
CA ILE A 162 -3.47 -34.18 -3.00
C ILE A 162 -3.47 -35.57 -3.66
N GLU A 163 -3.80 -36.63 -2.93
CA GLU A 163 -3.91 -37.99 -3.50
C GLU A 163 -5.03 -38.08 -4.54
N ASP A 164 -6.17 -37.43 -4.32
CA ASP A 164 -7.29 -37.33 -5.26
C ASP A 164 -6.93 -36.49 -6.50
N GLU A 165 -6.12 -35.44 -6.32
CA GLU A 165 -5.57 -34.63 -7.42
C GLU A 165 -4.56 -35.44 -8.25
N ILE A 166 -3.63 -36.15 -7.60
CA ILE A 166 -2.67 -37.05 -8.26
C ILE A 166 -3.41 -38.15 -9.03
N ALA A 167 -4.49 -38.71 -8.47
CA ALA A 167 -5.29 -39.74 -9.14
C ALA A 167 -5.98 -39.21 -10.40
N ARG A 168 -6.56 -38.00 -10.36
CA ARG A 168 -7.14 -37.33 -11.52
C ARG A 168 -6.09 -37.00 -12.59
N LEU A 169 -4.92 -36.50 -12.17
CA LEU A 169 -3.80 -36.25 -13.07
C LEU A 169 -3.31 -37.54 -13.76
N ARG A 170 -3.22 -38.65 -13.02
CA ARG A 170 -2.87 -39.97 -13.58
C ARG A 170 -3.94 -40.53 -14.52
N ALA A 171 -5.20 -40.20 -14.29
CA ALA A 171 -6.33 -40.57 -15.15
C ALA A 171 -6.41 -39.71 -16.44
N GLY A 172 -5.51 -38.73 -16.62
CA GLY A 172 -5.50 -37.84 -17.78
C GLY A 172 -6.48 -36.67 -17.69
N GLU A 173 -7.15 -36.50 -16.55
CA GLU A 173 -8.04 -35.36 -16.28
C GLU A 173 -7.21 -34.16 -15.79
N PHE A 174 -6.50 -33.51 -16.71
CA PHE A 174 -5.85 -32.22 -16.45
C PHE A 174 -6.84 -31.09 -16.71
N SER A 175 -7.56 -30.65 -15.68
CA SER A 175 -8.27 -29.36 -15.67
C SER A 175 -7.41 -28.30 -14.99
N GLY A 176 -6.24 -28.03 -15.58
CA GLY A 176 -5.52 -26.80 -15.26
C GLY A 176 -6.39 -25.58 -15.53
N LEU A 177 -6.05 -24.46 -14.90
CA LEU A 177 -6.73 -23.20 -15.20
C LEU A 177 -6.47 -22.86 -16.67
N SER A 178 -7.53 -22.60 -17.43
CA SER A 178 -7.36 -21.99 -18.75
C SER A 178 -6.66 -20.65 -18.59
N ASP A 179 -5.95 -20.18 -19.61
CA ASP A 179 -5.25 -18.89 -19.55
C ASP A 179 -6.19 -17.71 -19.20
N ARG A 180 -7.49 -17.85 -19.48
CA ARG A 180 -8.52 -16.88 -19.11
C ARG A 180 -8.79 -16.91 -17.61
N GLU A 181 -8.98 -18.09 -17.04
CA GLU A 181 -9.22 -18.28 -15.61
C GLU A 181 -7.98 -17.97 -14.77
N LEU A 182 -6.78 -18.27 -15.30
CA LEU A 182 -5.52 -17.89 -14.67
C LEU A 182 -5.41 -16.37 -14.58
N ARG A 183 -5.72 -15.67 -15.67
CA ARG A 183 -5.75 -14.20 -15.71
C ARG A 183 -6.82 -13.61 -14.78
N GLU A 184 -8.03 -14.16 -14.77
CA GLU A 184 -9.10 -13.71 -13.86
C GLU A 184 -8.74 -13.93 -12.39
N ARG A 185 -8.19 -15.10 -12.05
CA ARG A 185 -7.76 -15.39 -10.67
C ARG A 185 -6.58 -14.53 -10.24
N PHE A 186 -5.64 -14.26 -11.15
CA PHE A 186 -4.51 -13.37 -10.89
C PHE A 186 -4.96 -11.91 -10.67
N VAL A 187 -5.92 -11.42 -11.45
CA VAL A 187 -6.54 -10.10 -11.24
C VAL A 187 -7.18 -10.03 -9.88
N ARG A 188 -8.06 -10.98 -9.56
CA ARG A 188 -8.79 -11.02 -8.30
C ARG A 188 -7.85 -11.13 -7.09
N PHE A 189 -6.79 -11.94 -7.22
CA PHE A 189 -5.75 -12.05 -6.21
C PHE A 189 -4.98 -10.74 -6.00
N SER A 190 -4.63 -10.04 -7.08
CA SER A 190 -3.90 -8.77 -7.03
C SER A 190 -4.75 -7.65 -6.43
N GLU A 191 -6.05 -7.64 -6.71
CA GLU A 191 -7.02 -6.71 -6.09
C GLU A 191 -7.10 -6.97 -4.58
N THR A 192 -7.35 -8.23 -4.18
CA THR A 192 -7.43 -8.60 -2.75
C THR A 192 -6.12 -8.33 -2.01
N ALA A 193 -4.96 -8.53 -2.63
CA ALA A 193 -3.66 -8.25 -1.99
C ALA A 193 -3.42 -6.75 -1.76
N ARG A 194 -3.82 -5.89 -2.71
CA ARG A 194 -3.71 -4.43 -2.56
C ARG A 194 -4.71 -3.88 -1.54
N GLU A 195 -5.94 -4.39 -1.55
CA GLU A 195 -6.94 -4.08 -0.53
C GLU A 195 -6.42 -4.42 0.86
N LEU A 196 -5.83 -5.61 1.03
CA LEU A 196 -5.23 -6.04 2.29
C LEU A 196 -4.11 -5.08 2.77
N LEU A 197 -3.28 -4.57 1.86
CA LEU A 197 -2.21 -3.63 2.20
C LEU A 197 -2.76 -2.27 2.65
N GLY A 198 -3.77 -1.76 1.95
CA GLY A 198 -4.50 -0.55 2.34
C GLY A 198 -5.19 -0.73 3.71
N ASP A 199 -5.77 -1.90 3.94
CA ASP A 199 -6.38 -2.28 5.20
C ASP A 199 -5.35 -2.35 6.33
N PHE A 200 -4.13 -2.86 6.10
CA PHE A 200 -3.08 -2.83 7.11
C PHE A 200 -2.64 -1.41 7.48
N ARG A 201 -2.50 -0.51 6.51
CA ARG A 201 -2.21 0.91 6.79
C ARG A 201 -3.34 1.58 7.55
N ALA A 202 -4.59 1.25 7.23
CA ALA A 202 -5.76 1.74 7.97
C ALA A 202 -5.84 1.17 9.40
N VAL A 203 -5.53 -0.12 9.59
CA VAL A 203 -5.49 -0.77 10.90
C VAL A 203 -4.40 -0.16 11.77
N GLU A 204 -3.20 0.05 11.23
CA GLU A 204 -2.10 0.72 11.94
C GLU A 204 -2.50 2.14 12.39
N GLN A 205 -3.14 2.91 11.52
CA GLN A 205 -3.64 4.24 11.88
C GLN A 205 -4.70 4.18 13.00
N ASN A 206 -5.65 3.23 12.92
CA ASN A 206 -6.66 3.04 13.97
C ASN A 206 -6.04 2.66 15.32
N PHE A 207 -4.97 1.86 15.33
CA PHE A 207 -4.24 1.53 16.56
C PHE A 207 -3.54 2.74 17.18
N ILE A 208 -2.98 3.62 16.34
CA ILE A 208 -2.34 4.86 16.79
C ILE A 208 -3.37 5.84 17.35
N ASP A 209 -4.51 5.99 16.69
CA ASP A 209 -5.58 6.85 17.15
C ASP A 209 -6.19 6.34 18.48
N LEU A 210 -6.29 5.01 18.64
CA LEU A 210 -6.71 4.37 19.88
C LEU A 210 -5.68 4.55 21.02
N ASP A 211 -4.37 4.42 20.73
CA ASP A 211 -3.32 4.68 21.72
C ASP A 211 -3.35 6.14 22.19
N ARG A 212 -3.60 7.07 21.27
CA ARG A 212 -3.77 8.50 21.61
C ARG A 212 -4.99 8.72 22.51
N SER A 213 -6.16 8.15 22.18
CA SER A 213 -7.36 8.32 23.01
C SER A 213 -7.22 7.72 24.41
N ILE A 214 -6.52 6.59 24.53
CA ILE A 214 -6.28 5.95 25.84
C ILE A 214 -5.35 6.82 26.70
N ARG A 215 -4.33 7.46 26.12
CA ARG A 215 -3.46 8.39 26.85
C ARG A 215 -4.18 9.65 27.32
N GLU A 216 -5.17 10.12 26.55
CA GLU A 216 -5.99 11.29 26.90
C GLU A 216 -7.02 10.98 28.01
N GLU A 217 -7.50 9.74 28.14
CA GLU A 217 -8.41 9.33 29.24
C GLU A 217 -7.71 9.05 30.58
N ILE A 218 -6.40 8.75 30.55
CA ILE A 218 -5.61 8.41 31.74
C ILE A 218 -4.91 9.65 32.36
N ALA A 219 -4.85 10.77 31.63
CA ALA A 219 -4.27 12.04 32.08
C ALA A 219 -5.32 12.96 32.73
#